data_AF-A0A948KMM4-F1
#
_entry.id   AF-A0A948KMM4-F1
#
_cell.length_a   1.000
_cell.length_b   1.000
_cell.length_c   1.000
_cell.angle_alpha   90.00
_cell.angle_beta   90.00
_cell.angle_gamma   90.00
#
_symmetry.space_group_name_H-M   'P 1'
#
loop_
_entity.id
_entity.type
_entity.pdbx_description
1 polymer ?
#
loop_
_entity_poly.entity_id
_entity_poly.type
_entity_poly.pdbx_seq_one_letter_code
_entity_poly.pdbx_strand_id
1 'polypeptide(L)'
;MNETPVRPLMRAFLEAPLNGPEIEAKSMEIIDREAPAHSFPPDEWQIVRRMIHTAGDFGIMEAVLFSTDAVAAGVKALRGCRSIYTDANMIRTGISLARLRSVCEFYRRESIICHVADEDVARKARRSGLPRSLHAIQKAKPLLDGAIAVIGNAPIALMELNRMIIEEGLRPSLVVAMPVGFVHVVESKEELMSLDVPFIATAGRRGGSPLAVSVIHALCSLAGRDGARS
;
A
#
# COMPACT_ATOMS: atom_id res chain seq x y z
N MET A 1 -39.81 -32.78 18.82
CA MET A 1 -39.38 -31.59 18.05
C MET A 1 -38.35 -32.09 17.07
N ASN A 2 -38.65 -32.00 15.76
CA ASN A 2 -37.77 -32.49 14.71
C ASN A 2 -36.88 -31.30 14.30
N GLU A 3 -35.66 -31.23 14.84
CA GLU A 3 -34.70 -30.21 14.43
C GLU A 3 -34.18 -30.57 13.04
N THR A 4 -34.49 -29.73 12.04
CA THR A 4 -33.89 -29.84 10.71
C THR A 4 -32.37 -29.73 10.86
N PRO A 5 -31.58 -30.73 10.41
CA PRO A 5 -30.14 -30.69 10.59
C PRO A 5 -29.56 -29.47 9.88
N VAL A 6 -28.74 -28.70 10.60
CA VAL A 6 -28.08 -27.51 10.07
C VAL A 6 -27.19 -27.91 8.89
N ARG A 7 -27.56 -27.48 7.68
CA ARG A 7 -26.77 -27.72 6.46
C ARG A 7 -25.66 -26.66 6.36
N PRO A 8 -24.37 -27.05 6.27
CA PRO A 8 -23.29 -26.08 6.12
C PRO A 8 -23.42 -25.25 4.84
N LEU A 9 -23.18 -23.94 4.90
CA LEU A 9 -23.25 -23.02 3.76
C LEU A 9 -22.37 -23.45 2.57
N MET A 10 -21.24 -24.12 2.86
CA MET A 10 -20.35 -24.68 1.83
C MET A 10 -21.08 -25.64 0.88
N ARG A 11 -22.12 -26.34 1.34
CA ARG A 11 -22.91 -27.24 0.49
C ARG A 11 -23.69 -26.49 -0.57
N ALA A 12 -24.20 -25.30 -0.27
CA ALA A 12 -24.88 -24.46 -1.25
C ALA A 12 -23.87 -23.81 -2.22
N PHE A 13 -22.71 -23.39 -1.71
CA PHE A 13 -21.64 -22.85 -2.56
C PHE A 13 -21.16 -23.86 -3.60
N LEU A 14 -20.98 -25.12 -3.22
CA LEU A 14 -20.55 -26.17 -4.16
C LEU A 14 -21.60 -26.51 -5.23
N GLU A 15 -22.88 -26.21 -4.99
CA GLU A 15 -23.95 -26.38 -5.99
C GLU A 15 -23.96 -25.23 -7.02
N ALA A 16 -23.47 -24.05 -6.66
CA ALA A 16 -23.36 -22.88 -7.54
C ALA A 16 -22.08 -22.07 -7.21
N PRO A 17 -20.89 -22.57 -7.57
CA PRO A 17 -19.62 -21.98 -7.16
C PRO A 17 -19.35 -20.66 -7.90
N LEU A 18 -18.72 -19.73 -7.19
CA LEU A 18 -18.12 -18.53 -7.78
C LEU A 18 -16.59 -18.67 -7.74
N ASN A 19 -15.92 -18.35 -8.84
CA ASN A 19 -14.46 -18.30 -8.87
C ASN A 19 -13.93 -17.01 -8.23
N GLY A 20 -12.62 -16.95 -7.96
CA GLY A 20 -11.99 -15.81 -7.29
C GLY A 20 -12.30 -14.44 -7.95
N PRO A 21 -12.08 -14.28 -9.27
CA PRO A 21 -12.45 -13.07 -9.99
C PRO A 21 -13.92 -12.67 -9.89
N GLU A 22 -14.85 -13.62 -9.95
CA GLU A 22 -16.29 -13.36 -9.81
C GLU A 22 -16.64 -12.88 -8.39
N ILE A 23 -16.04 -13.49 -7.36
CA ILE A 23 -16.19 -13.08 -5.96
C ILE A 23 -15.66 -11.65 -5.76
N GLU A 24 -14.49 -11.34 -6.33
CA GLU A 24 -13.90 -10.00 -6.28
C GLU A 24 -14.80 -8.98 -6.98
N ALA A 25 -15.25 -9.27 -8.19
CA ALA A 25 -16.13 -8.38 -8.96
C ALA A 25 -17.44 -8.09 -8.21
N LYS A 26 -18.09 -9.14 -7.66
CA LYS A 26 -19.29 -9.00 -6.85
C LYS A 26 -19.04 -8.19 -5.58
N SER A 27 -17.88 -8.36 -4.95
CA SER A 27 -17.50 -7.56 -3.78
C SER A 27 -17.32 -6.09 -4.12
N MET A 28 -16.70 -5.76 -5.26
CA MET A 28 -16.56 -4.37 -5.71
C MET A 28 -17.91 -3.72 -6.02
N GLU A 29 -18.82 -4.45 -6.66
CA GLU A 29 -20.20 -3.99 -6.93
C GLU A 29 -20.97 -3.69 -5.63
N ILE A 30 -20.85 -4.58 -4.63
CA ILE A 30 -21.45 -4.39 -3.31
C ILE A 30 -20.88 -3.13 -2.65
N ILE A 31 -19.56 -2.93 -2.69
CA ILE A 31 -18.91 -1.74 -2.14
C ILE A 31 -19.39 -0.47 -2.85
N ASP A 32 -19.46 -0.47 -4.19
CA ASP A 32 -19.94 0.69 -4.95
C ASP A 32 -21.40 1.05 -4.61
N ARG A 33 -22.24 0.05 -4.34
CA ARG A 33 -23.64 0.26 -3.96
C ARG A 33 -23.81 0.76 -2.51
N GLU A 34 -22.97 0.29 -1.60
CA GLU A 34 -23.10 0.55 -0.16
C GLU A 34 -22.23 1.72 0.32
N ALA A 35 -21.28 2.17 -0.50
CA ALA A 35 -20.43 3.30 -0.18
C ALA A 35 -21.26 4.57 0.10
N PRO A 36 -20.99 5.28 1.21
CA PRO A 36 -21.51 6.62 1.40
C PRO A 36 -21.13 7.56 0.26
N ALA A 37 -21.90 8.62 0.06
CA ALA A 37 -21.57 9.64 -0.93
C ALA A 37 -20.15 10.19 -0.69
N HIS A 38 -19.35 10.27 -1.75
CA HIS A 38 -17.97 10.72 -1.69
C HIS A 38 -17.59 11.55 -2.91
N SER A 39 -16.48 12.28 -2.80
CA SER A 39 -15.96 13.15 -3.87
C SER A 39 -14.71 12.60 -4.57
N PHE A 40 -14.27 11.39 -4.25
CA PHE A 40 -13.11 10.78 -4.91
C PHE A 40 -13.29 10.71 -6.44
N PRO A 41 -12.35 11.25 -7.23
CA PRO A 41 -12.29 11.02 -8.66
C PRO A 41 -12.21 9.53 -9.00
N PRO A 42 -12.54 9.10 -10.24
CA PRO A 42 -12.60 7.68 -10.60
C PRO A 42 -11.34 6.86 -10.26
N ASP A 43 -10.15 7.42 -10.49
CA ASP A 43 -8.89 6.72 -10.26
C ASP A 43 -8.55 6.63 -8.76
N GLU A 44 -8.82 7.69 -7.98
CA GLU A 44 -8.71 7.66 -6.52
C GLU A 44 -9.73 6.71 -5.90
N TRP A 45 -10.97 6.73 -6.40
CA TRP A 45 -12.03 5.83 -5.96
C TRP A 45 -11.63 4.37 -6.16
N GLN A 46 -10.99 4.02 -7.27
CA GLN A 46 -10.51 2.65 -7.47
C GLN A 46 -9.52 2.21 -6.37
N ILE A 47 -8.69 3.13 -5.86
CA ILE A 47 -7.75 2.87 -4.76
C ILE A 47 -8.51 2.77 -3.44
N VAL A 48 -9.39 3.73 -3.13
CA VAL A 48 -10.20 3.73 -1.90
C VAL A 48 -11.10 2.50 -1.83
N ARG A 49 -11.78 2.15 -2.92
CA ARG A 49 -12.61 0.94 -3.04
C ARG A 49 -11.82 -0.34 -2.76
N ARG A 50 -10.58 -0.42 -3.25
CA ARG A 50 -9.68 -1.54 -2.97
C ARG A 50 -9.26 -1.57 -1.50
N MET A 51 -9.05 -0.41 -0.87
CA MET A 51 -8.78 -0.32 0.56
C MET A 51 -9.98 -0.77 1.41
N ILE A 52 -11.20 -0.35 1.06
CA ILE A 52 -12.44 -0.80 1.70
C ILE A 52 -12.57 -2.31 1.58
N HIS A 53 -12.38 -2.87 0.38
CA HIS A 53 -12.42 -4.33 0.18
C HIS A 53 -11.42 -5.08 1.07
N THR A 54 -10.23 -4.49 1.26
CA THR A 54 -9.17 -5.09 2.06
C THR A 54 -9.45 -5.01 3.56
N ALA A 55 -10.05 -3.92 4.03
CA ALA A 55 -10.34 -3.70 5.44
C ALA A 55 -11.71 -4.26 5.88
N GLY A 56 -12.66 -4.40 4.94
CA GLY A 56 -14.06 -4.61 5.26
C GLY A 56 -14.70 -3.43 5.99
N ASP A 57 -14.17 -2.21 5.83
CA ASP A 57 -14.57 -1.02 6.60
C ASP A 57 -14.68 0.22 5.69
N PHE A 58 -15.89 0.77 5.58
CA PHE A 58 -16.16 2.03 4.87
C PHE A 58 -15.58 3.25 5.58
N GLY A 59 -15.38 3.20 6.90
CA GLY A 59 -14.81 4.29 7.68
C GLY A 59 -13.37 4.64 7.28
N ILE A 60 -12.69 3.80 6.50
CA ILE A 60 -11.38 4.16 5.95
C ILE A 60 -11.45 5.36 5.00
N MET A 61 -12.60 5.61 4.36
CA MET A 61 -12.81 6.70 3.40
C MET A 61 -12.48 8.06 4.01
N GLU A 62 -12.82 8.28 5.27
CA GLU A 62 -12.57 9.55 5.98
C GLU A 62 -11.07 9.82 6.21
N ALA A 63 -10.24 8.78 6.14
CA ALA A 63 -8.82 8.88 6.40
C ALA A 63 -7.97 8.94 5.14
N VAL A 64 -8.46 8.55 3.96
CA VAL A 64 -7.61 8.46 2.77
C VAL A 64 -7.34 9.86 2.21
N LEU A 65 -6.06 10.19 2.05
CA LEU A 65 -5.59 11.46 1.50
C LEU A 65 -4.62 11.20 0.35
N PHE A 66 -4.73 12.05 -0.67
CA PHE A 66 -3.89 12.03 -1.86
C PHE A 66 -3.20 13.39 -1.98
N SER A 67 -1.92 13.41 -2.33
CA SER A 67 -1.31 14.62 -2.88
C SER A 67 -1.82 14.87 -4.29
N THR A 68 -1.58 16.07 -4.81
CA THR A 68 -1.72 16.34 -6.24
C THR A 68 -0.92 15.32 -7.05
N ASP A 69 -1.51 14.80 -8.13
CA ASP A 69 -0.92 13.84 -9.07
C ASP A 69 -0.43 12.51 -8.48
N ALA A 70 -0.74 12.17 -7.22
CA ALA A 70 -0.24 10.97 -6.55
C ALA A 70 -0.47 9.69 -7.36
N VAL A 71 -1.68 9.54 -7.90
CA VAL A 71 -2.08 8.37 -8.68
C VAL A 71 -1.31 8.30 -10.00
N ALA A 72 -1.23 9.41 -10.72
CA ALA A 72 -0.50 9.49 -11.99
C ALA A 72 1.01 9.23 -11.79
N ALA A 73 1.61 9.78 -10.74
CA ALA A 73 3.01 9.57 -10.37
C ALA A 73 3.28 8.09 -10.04
N GLY A 74 2.39 7.46 -9.26
CA GLY A 74 2.46 6.02 -8.95
C GLY A 74 2.36 5.13 -10.19
N VAL A 75 1.39 5.40 -11.07
CA VAL A 75 1.22 4.67 -12.33
C VAL A 75 2.45 4.82 -13.22
N LYS A 76 2.98 6.04 -13.36
CA LYS A 76 4.19 6.31 -14.14
C LYS A 76 5.41 5.57 -13.58
N ALA A 77 5.58 5.54 -12.27
CA ALA A 77 6.66 4.84 -11.61
C ALA A 77 6.59 3.32 -11.83
N LEU A 78 5.40 2.73 -11.73
CA LEU A 78 5.18 1.30 -11.99
C LEU A 78 5.47 0.94 -13.46
N ARG A 79 4.98 1.75 -14.41
CA ARG A 79 5.28 1.56 -15.85
C ARG A 79 6.78 1.68 -16.15
N GLY A 80 7.47 2.57 -15.45
CA GLY A 80 8.92 2.73 -15.52
C GLY A 80 9.73 1.69 -14.74
N CYS A 81 9.08 0.65 -14.21
CA CYS A 81 9.72 -0.44 -13.47
C CYS A 81 10.55 0.05 -12.27
N ARG A 82 10.16 1.16 -11.65
CA ARG A 82 10.88 1.74 -10.51
C ARG A 82 10.87 0.77 -9.33
N SER A 83 11.96 0.78 -8.56
CA SER A 83 12.09 -0.01 -7.33
C SER A 83 10.97 0.33 -6.36
N ILE A 84 10.56 -0.66 -5.58
CA ILE A 84 9.57 -0.52 -4.52
C ILE A 84 10.27 -0.81 -3.20
N TYR A 85 10.48 0.22 -2.38
CA TYR A 85 10.95 0.03 -1.02
C TYR A 85 9.77 -0.26 -0.08
N THR A 86 9.96 -1.18 0.86
CA THR A 86 8.96 -1.52 1.88
C THR A 86 9.59 -1.55 3.26
N ASP A 87 8.90 -1.02 4.26
CA ASP A 87 9.39 -0.99 5.65
C ASP A 87 9.19 -2.33 6.39
N ALA A 88 8.33 -3.21 5.87
CA ALA A 88 8.02 -4.50 6.47
C ALA A 88 7.99 -5.65 5.45
N ASN A 89 8.48 -6.82 5.86
CA ASN A 89 8.44 -8.03 5.02
C ASN A 89 7.01 -8.47 4.67
N MET A 90 6.03 -8.16 5.52
CA MET A 90 4.62 -8.45 5.22
C MET A 90 4.16 -7.73 3.94
N ILE A 91 4.59 -6.48 3.75
CA ILE A 91 4.30 -5.71 2.54
C ILE A 91 5.04 -6.32 1.35
N ARG A 92 6.35 -6.57 1.48
CA ARG A 92 7.17 -7.18 0.43
C ARG A 92 6.58 -8.50 -0.08
N THR A 93 6.07 -9.34 0.83
CA THR A 93 5.44 -10.62 0.50
C THR A 93 4.04 -10.42 -0.09
N GLY A 94 3.25 -9.50 0.44
CA GLY A 94 1.87 -9.24 0.01
C GLY A 94 1.77 -8.59 -1.37
N ILE A 95 2.79 -7.86 -1.84
CA ILE A 95 2.82 -7.33 -3.20
C ILE A 95 2.91 -8.49 -4.20
N SER A 96 1.90 -8.59 -5.08
CA SER A 96 1.80 -9.63 -6.09
C SER A 96 2.76 -9.35 -7.25
N LEU A 97 3.73 -10.24 -7.44
CA LEU A 97 4.66 -10.14 -8.56
C LEU A 97 3.95 -10.29 -9.92
N ALA A 98 2.87 -11.07 -9.98
CA ALA A 98 2.07 -11.20 -11.20
C ALA A 98 1.40 -9.88 -11.59
N ARG A 99 0.83 -9.14 -10.61
CA ARG A 99 0.23 -7.81 -10.85
C ARG A 99 1.26 -6.76 -11.24
N LEU A 100 2.47 -6.83 -10.67
CA LEU A 100 3.57 -5.95 -11.10
C LEU A 100 4.00 -6.26 -12.54
N ARG A 101 4.14 -7.55 -12.88
CA ARG A 101 4.56 -8.00 -14.21
C ARG A 101 3.55 -7.70 -15.31
N SER A 102 2.26 -7.61 -14.99
CA SER A 102 1.25 -7.14 -15.95
C SER A 102 1.39 -5.66 -16.29
N VAL A 103 2.15 -4.87 -15.52
CA VAL A 103 2.43 -3.45 -15.79
C VAL A 103 3.82 -3.27 -16.40
N CYS A 104 4.83 -3.95 -15.85
CA CYS A 104 6.17 -4.02 -16.39
C CYS A 104 6.76 -5.42 -16.19
N GLU A 105 7.06 -6.12 -17.29
CA GLU A 105 7.57 -7.49 -17.28
C GLU A 105 8.92 -7.66 -16.54
N PHE A 106 9.71 -6.59 -16.45
CA PHE A 106 11.03 -6.60 -15.80
C PHE A 106 10.98 -6.64 -14.27
N TYR A 107 9.79 -6.53 -13.66
CA TYR A 107 9.65 -6.69 -12.22
C TYR A 107 10.07 -8.10 -11.75
N ARG A 108 10.95 -8.11 -10.74
CA ARG A 108 11.41 -9.31 -10.04
C ARG A 108 11.18 -9.16 -8.55
N ARG A 109 11.39 -10.23 -7.77
CA ARG A 109 11.22 -10.16 -6.31
C ARG A 109 12.22 -9.19 -5.68
N GLU A 110 13.39 -9.04 -6.30
CA GLU A 110 14.48 -8.13 -5.92
C GLU A 110 14.12 -6.65 -6.16
N SER A 111 13.16 -6.38 -7.06
CA SER A 111 12.62 -5.02 -7.26
C SER A 111 11.81 -4.54 -6.05
N ILE A 112 11.36 -5.45 -5.18
CA ILE A 112 10.65 -5.14 -3.94
C ILE A 112 11.62 -5.30 -2.76
N ILE A 113 12.17 -4.18 -2.32
CA ILE A 113 13.28 -4.10 -1.38
C ILE A 113 12.72 -4.00 0.05
N CYS A 114 13.26 -4.82 0.95
CA CYS A 114 13.02 -4.70 2.40
C CYS A 114 14.27 -5.14 3.15
N HIS A 115 14.83 -4.25 3.96
CA HIS A 115 16.06 -4.52 4.71
C HIS A 115 15.82 -4.81 6.20
N VAL A 116 14.57 -4.82 6.67
CA VAL A 116 14.24 -4.89 8.10
C VAL A 116 14.71 -6.19 8.77
N ALA A 117 14.87 -7.26 7.98
CA ALA A 117 15.34 -8.56 8.45
C ALA A 117 16.84 -8.81 8.19
N ASP A 118 17.55 -7.86 7.58
CA ASP A 118 18.96 -8.05 7.28
C ASP A 118 19.79 -8.08 8.57
N GLU A 119 20.77 -8.98 8.62
CA GLU A 119 21.60 -9.19 9.83
C GLU A 119 22.39 -7.95 10.23
N ASP A 120 22.89 -7.19 9.26
CA ASP A 120 23.63 -5.96 9.51
C ASP A 120 22.73 -4.84 10.07
N VAL A 121 21.48 -4.77 9.62
CA VAL A 121 20.44 -3.86 10.16
C VAL A 121 20.10 -4.26 11.60
N ALA A 122 19.89 -5.54 11.86
CA ALA A 122 19.62 -6.04 13.21
C ALA A 122 20.79 -5.77 14.17
N ARG A 123 22.04 -5.94 13.71
CA ARG A 123 23.25 -5.64 14.49
C ARG A 123 23.39 -4.15 14.77
N LYS A 124 23.14 -3.27 13.79
CA LYS A 124 23.18 -1.81 13.99
C LYS A 124 22.14 -1.37 15.02
N ALA A 125 20.89 -1.84 14.90
CA ALA A 125 19.81 -1.56 15.85
C ALA A 125 20.15 -1.96 17.28
N ARG A 126 20.73 -3.15 17.48
CA ARG A 126 21.17 -3.60 18.82
C ARG A 126 22.29 -2.71 19.40
N ARG A 127 23.21 -2.24 18.56
CA ARG A 127 24.34 -1.40 19.00
C ARG A 127 23.90 0.02 19.33
N SER A 128 22.96 0.59 18.56
CA SER A 128 22.47 1.97 18.75
C SER A 128 21.34 2.08 19.77
N GLY A 129 20.64 0.98 20.06
CA GLY A 129 19.39 1.00 20.85
C GLY A 129 18.19 1.54 20.07
N LEU A 130 18.35 1.83 18.78
CA LEU A 130 17.30 2.39 17.93
C LEU A 130 16.57 1.31 17.11
N PRO A 131 15.34 1.58 16.63
CA PRO A 131 14.55 0.60 15.88
C PRO A 131 15.23 0.12 14.58
N ARG A 132 14.97 -1.13 14.20
CA ARG A 132 15.47 -1.69 12.92
C ARG A 132 14.97 -0.94 11.71
N SER A 133 13.73 -0.43 11.76
CA SER A 133 13.11 0.32 10.66
C SER A 133 13.92 1.56 10.27
N LEU A 134 14.51 2.26 11.25
CA LEU A 134 15.41 3.39 11.02
C LEU A 134 16.62 2.98 10.18
N HIS A 135 17.34 1.95 10.63
CA HIS A 135 18.53 1.51 9.93
C HIS A 135 18.23 0.81 8.60
N ALA A 136 17.07 0.18 8.47
CA ALA A 136 16.61 -0.45 7.25
C ALA A 136 16.38 0.59 6.14
N ILE A 137 15.74 1.72 6.45
CA ILE A 137 15.50 2.77 5.45
C ILE A 137 16.80 3.56 5.15
N GLN A 138 17.64 3.79 6.15
CA GLN A 138 18.98 4.36 5.94
C GLN A 138 19.83 3.51 4.99
N LYS A 139 19.75 2.17 5.11
CA LYS A 139 20.40 1.24 4.17
C LYS A 139 19.82 1.34 2.75
N ALA A 140 18.51 1.55 2.63
CA ALA A 140 17.82 1.68 1.35
C ALA A 140 18.03 3.03 0.66
N LYS A 141 18.52 4.06 1.36
CA LYS A 141 18.64 5.44 0.87
C LYS A 141 19.13 5.58 -0.58
N PRO A 142 20.21 4.91 -1.04
CA PRO A 142 20.69 5.04 -2.43
C PRO A 142 19.69 4.60 -3.49
N LEU A 143 18.63 3.88 -3.10
CA LEU A 143 17.60 3.28 -3.95
C LEU A 143 16.25 3.96 -3.80
N LEU A 144 16.11 4.97 -2.93
CA LEU A 144 14.83 5.63 -2.63
C LEU A 144 14.51 6.77 -3.61
N ASP A 145 15.53 7.36 -4.23
CA ASP A 145 15.31 8.43 -5.21
C ASP A 145 14.64 7.86 -6.46
N GLY A 146 13.53 8.46 -6.89
CA GLY A 146 12.69 7.95 -7.98
C GLY A 146 12.00 6.61 -7.70
N ALA A 147 12.06 6.07 -6.48
CA ALA A 147 11.40 4.82 -6.11
C ALA A 147 9.97 5.04 -5.61
N ILE A 148 9.21 3.96 -5.46
CA ILE A 148 7.97 3.93 -4.69
C ILE A 148 8.31 3.50 -3.27
N ALA A 149 8.16 4.39 -2.29
CA ALA A 149 8.36 4.09 -0.88
C ALA A 149 7.04 3.68 -0.24
N VAL A 150 6.94 2.44 0.26
CA VAL A 150 5.71 1.88 0.84
C VAL A 150 5.94 1.64 2.33
N ILE A 151 5.40 2.54 3.15
CA ILE A 151 5.53 2.50 4.61
C ILE A 151 4.18 2.13 5.20
N GLY A 152 4.02 0.87 5.62
CA GLY A 152 2.74 0.35 6.13
C GLY A 152 2.77 -0.07 7.60
N ASN A 153 3.90 0.04 8.29
CA ASN A 153 4.04 -0.49 9.65
C ASN A 153 4.77 0.48 10.61
N ALA A 154 5.94 0.97 10.24
CA ALA A 154 6.86 1.64 11.14
C ALA A 154 6.84 3.18 10.95
N PRO A 155 6.26 3.96 11.87
CA PRO A 155 6.29 5.43 11.79
C PRO A 155 7.72 5.98 11.79
N ILE A 156 8.65 5.31 12.49
CA ILE A 156 10.07 5.69 12.50
C ILE A 156 10.72 5.59 11.09
N ALA A 157 10.28 4.64 10.25
CA ALA A 157 10.76 4.62 8.86
C ALA A 157 10.24 5.82 8.08
N LEU A 158 8.98 6.24 8.32
CA LEU A 158 8.41 7.41 7.67
C LEU A 158 9.08 8.70 8.12
N MET A 159 9.33 8.88 9.42
CA MET A 159 10.04 10.05 9.95
C MET A 159 11.44 10.17 9.34
N GLU A 160 12.18 9.07 9.23
CA GLU A 160 13.51 9.10 8.61
C GLU A 160 13.43 9.36 7.09
N LEU A 161 12.39 8.86 6.41
CA LEU A 161 12.13 9.22 5.00
C LEU A 161 11.90 10.73 4.86
N ASN A 162 11.05 11.30 5.71
CA ASN A 162 10.74 12.73 5.72
C ASN A 162 12.01 13.55 5.96
N ARG A 163 12.84 13.16 6.95
CA ARG A 163 14.15 13.78 7.20
C ARG A 163 15.02 13.78 5.94
N MET A 164 15.13 12.64 5.24
CA MET A 164 15.91 12.56 3.99
C MET A 164 15.32 13.45 2.87
N ILE A 165 14.00 13.62 2.80
CA ILE A 165 13.35 14.51 1.83
C ILE A 165 13.66 15.98 2.14
N ILE A 166 13.61 16.35 3.43
CA ILE A 166 13.81 17.72 3.93
C ILE A 166 15.29 18.13 3.86
N GLU A 167 16.17 17.34 4.48
CA GLU A 167 17.56 17.71 4.71
C GLU A 167 18.46 17.35 3.52
N GLU A 168 18.10 16.32 2.75
CA GLU A 168 18.98 15.73 1.75
C GLU A 168 18.42 15.79 0.33
N GLY A 169 17.23 16.37 0.16
CA GLY A 169 16.61 16.57 -1.15
C GLY A 169 16.16 15.28 -1.84
N LEU A 170 15.95 14.20 -1.10
CA LEU A 170 15.46 12.93 -1.65
C LEU A 170 14.09 13.13 -2.33
N ARG A 171 13.88 12.53 -3.51
CA ARG A 171 12.62 12.64 -4.28
C ARG A 171 12.09 11.26 -4.69
N PRO A 172 11.37 10.54 -3.81
CA PRO A 172 10.62 9.36 -4.20
C PRO A 172 9.58 9.71 -5.27
N SER A 173 9.31 8.81 -6.22
CA SER A 173 8.24 9.01 -7.20
C SER A 173 6.84 8.92 -6.59
N LEU A 174 6.70 8.16 -5.49
CA LEU A 174 5.47 8.08 -4.71
C LEU A 174 5.80 7.57 -3.30
N VAL A 175 5.16 8.14 -2.29
CA VAL A 175 5.15 7.61 -0.91
C VAL A 175 3.75 7.07 -0.58
N VAL A 176 3.64 5.77 -0.35
CA VAL A 176 2.44 5.15 0.25
C VAL A 176 2.63 5.11 1.76
N ALA A 177 1.99 6.04 2.47
CA ALA A 177 2.20 6.27 3.90
C ALA A 177 1.00 5.85 4.74
N MET A 178 1.05 4.60 5.17
CA MET A 178 0.03 3.98 6.00
C MET A 178 0.61 3.29 7.24
N PRO A 179 1.61 3.84 7.98
CA PRO A 179 1.95 3.29 9.28
C PRO A 179 0.71 3.29 10.20
N VAL A 180 0.57 2.21 10.95
CA VAL A 180 -0.49 2.00 11.95
C VAL A 180 0.11 2.01 13.34
N GLY A 181 -0.64 2.51 14.32
CA GLY A 181 -0.22 2.50 15.71
C GLY A 181 -0.62 3.76 16.46
N PHE A 182 0.02 3.96 17.61
CA PHE A 182 -0.41 4.95 18.59
C PHE A 182 0.66 6.00 18.93
N VAL A 183 1.92 5.75 18.57
CA VAL A 183 3.07 6.57 18.95
C VAL A 183 3.79 7.03 17.68
N HIS A 184 3.97 8.34 17.51
CA HIS A 184 4.59 8.99 16.33
C HIS A 184 3.90 8.75 14.98
N VAL A 185 2.75 8.08 14.97
CA VAL A 185 2.05 7.71 13.72
C VAL A 185 1.37 8.90 13.08
N VAL A 186 0.69 9.73 13.86
CA VAL A 186 -0.06 10.87 13.33
C VAL A 186 0.93 11.91 12.83
N GLU A 187 1.90 12.25 13.68
CA GLU A 187 2.90 13.29 13.45
C GLU A 187 3.78 12.96 12.22
N SER A 188 4.21 11.70 12.06
CA SER A 188 5.03 11.30 10.91
C SER A 188 4.28 11.40 9.57
N LYS A 189 2.96 11.17 9.58
CA LYS A 189 2.12 11.29 8.38
C LYS A 189 1.79 12.74 8.09
N GLU A 190 1.48 13.53 9.10
CA GLU A 190 1.26 14.97 8.95
C GLU A 190 2.50 15.68 8.41
N GLU A 191 3.69 15.32 8.90
CA GLU A 191 4.95 15.83 8.37
C GLU A 191 5.08 15.48 6.89
N LEU A 192 4.90 14.22 6.47
CA LEU A 192 4.93 13.83 5.06
C LEU A 192 3.94 14.65 4.23
N MET A 193 2.71 14.80 4.71
CA MET A 193 1.64 15.48 3.99
C MET A 193 1.90 16.98 3.81
N SER A 194 2.83 17.54 4.57
CA SER A 194 3.31 18.92 4.40
C SER A 194 4.45 19.06 3.38
N LEU A 195 5.04 17.95 2.91
CA LEU A 195 6.18 17.94 1.99
C LEU A 195 5.74 17.96 0.52
N ASP A 196 6.59 18.53 -0.34
CA ASP A 196 6.41 18.56 -1.79
C ASP A 196 6.90 17.27 -2.45
N VAL A 197 6.22 16.15 -2.15
CA VAL A 197 6.42 14.85 -2.80
C VAL A 197 5.07 14.15 -3.03
N PRO A 198 4.92 13.32 -4.08
CA PRO A 198 3.68 12.60 -4.28
C PRO A 198 3.41 11.59 -3.16
N PHE A 199 2.20 11.58 -2.59
CA PHE A 199 1.80 10.63 -1.55
C PHE A 199 0.37 10.10 -1.67
N ILE A 200 0.16 8.88 -1.17
CA ILE A 200 -1.15 8.31 -0.82
C ILE A 200 -1.05 7.87 0.64
N ALA A 201 -1.83 8.49 1.51
CA ALA A 201 -1.69 8.32 2.95
C ALA A 201 -3.03 8.02 3.64
N THR A 202 -2.97 7.52 4.87
CA THR A 202 -4.12 7.48 5.78
C THR A 202 -3.91 8.45 6.95
N ALA A 203 -4.80 9.42 7.14
CA ALA A 203 -4.79 10.30 8.30
C ALA A 203 -4.98 9.53 9.62
N GLY A 204 -4.64 10.18 10.74
CA GLY A 204 -4.85 9.65 12.08
C GLY A 204 -4.03 8.38 12.36
N ARG A 205 -4.60 7.39 13.05
CA ARG A 205 -3.87 6.17 13.49
C ARG A 205 -4.07 4.95 12.59
N ARG A 206 -5.05 5.01 11.69
CA ARG A 206 -5.38 3.90 10.78
C ARG A 206 -4.27 3.73 9.74
N GLY A 207 -4.08 2.50 9.30
CA GLY A 207 -3.04 2.12 8.35
C GLY A 207 -2.86 0.61 8.36
N GLY A 208 -1.66 0.15 8.01
CA GLY A 208 -1.26 -1.24 8.09
C GLY A 208 -0.73 -1.75 6.76
N SER A 209 0.06 -2.83 6.86
CA SER A 209 0.62 -3.50 5.69
C SER A 209 -0.44 -3.93 4.66
N PRO A 210 -1.62 -4.47 5.04
CA PRO A 210 -2.65 -4.83 4.05
C PRO A 210 -3.14 -3.64 3.23
N LEU A 211 -3.37 -2.48 3.86
CA LEU A 211 -3.80 -1.27 3.17
C LEU A 211 -2.71 -0.75 2.23
N ALA A 212 -1.46 -0.71 2.70
CA ALA A 212 -0.34 -0.28 1.86
C ALA A 212 -0.15 -1.17 0.62
N VAL A 213 -0.31 -2.49 0.77
CA VAL A 213 -0.28 -3.47 -0.34
C VAL A 213 -1.44 -3.24 -1.32
N SER A 214 -2.63 -2.97 -0.79
CA SER A 214 -3.84 -2.81 -1.60
C SER A 214 -3.75 -1.58 -2.51
N VAL A 215 -3.11 -0.50 -2.06
CA VAL A 215 -2.78 0.67 -2.90
C VAL A 215 -1.91 0.27 -4.08
N ILE A 216 -0.82 -0.48 -3.85
CA ILE A 216 0.05 -0.93 -4.95
C ILE A 216 -0.71 -1.80 -5.95
N HIS A 217 -1.58 -2.70 -5.48
CA HIS A 217 -2.40 -3.54 -6.37
C HIS A 217 -3.44 -2.73 -7.16
N ALA A 218 -4.03 -1.71 -6.55
CA ALA A 218 -4.95 -0.79 -7.22
C ALA A 218 -4.23 0.03 -8.29
N LEU A 219 -3.05 0.56 -7.97
CA LEU A 219 -2.19 1.27 -8.93
C LEU A 219 -1.75 0.37 -10.08
N CYS A 220 -1.43 -0.91 -9.84
CA CYS A 220 -1.16 -1.85 -10.93
C CYS A 220 -2.37 -2.02 -11.86
N SER A 221 -3.57 -2.08 -11.28
CA SER A 221 -4.82 -2.22 -12.03
C SER A 221 -5.14 -0.97 -12.86
N LEU A 222 -4.82 0.23 -12.35
CA LEU A 222 -4.91 1.48 -13.11
C LEU A 222 -3.85 1.52 -14.23
N ALA A 223 -2.61 1.17 -13.92
CA ALA A 223 -1.52 1.18 -14.88
C ALA A 223 -1.72 0.22 -16.06
N GLY A 224 -2.43 -0.91 -15.86
CA GLY A 224 -2.79 -1.83 -16.94
C GLY A 224 -3.92 -1.32 -17.86
N ARG A 225 -4.75 -0.37 -17.42
CA ARG A 225 -5.92 0.10 -18.20
C ARG A 225 -5.54 1.04 -19.35
N ASP A 226 -4.60 1.96 -19.13
CA ASP A 226 -4.28 2.93 -20.20
C ASP A 226 -3.47 2.32 -21.35
N GLY A 227 -2.82 1.17 -21.14
CA GLY A 227 -2.14 0.43 -22.21
C GLY A 227 -3.09 -0.29 -23.17
N ALA A 228 -4.39 -0.41 -22.83
CA ALA A 228 -5.43 -0.96 -23.70
C ALA A 228 -6.19 0.12 -24.48
N ARG A 229 -5.85 1.41 -24.29
CA ARG A 229 -6.44 2.56 -24.98
C ARG A 229 -5.49 3.24 -25.98
N SER A 230 -4.30 2.68 -26.20
CA SER A 230 -3.31 3.13 -27.20
C SER A 230 -3.26 2.20 -28.39
#